data_AF-A0A645GFR0-F1
#
_entry.id   AF-A0A645GFR0-F1
#
_cell.length_a   1.000
_cell.length_b   1.000
_cell.length_c   1.000
_cell.angle_alpha   90.00
_cell.angle_beta   90.00
_cell.angle_gamma   90.00
#
_symmetry.space_group_name_H-M   'P 1'
#
loop_
_entity.id
_entity.type
_entity.pdbx_description
1 polymer ?
#
loop_
_entity_poly.entity_id
_entity_poly.type
_entity_poly.pdbx_seq_one_letter_code
_entity_poly.pdbx_strand_id
1 'polypeptide(L)'
;MRLGWVQRRRNYDLDIGSPSSPNAGASFGGWKTSLDFDQFDRMHFPTRGWAAQLSYFDSPEVGYSKAEANLQGAFALGGTVFNARFRYTGSPRGVLPFYDAGYLGGFLNLTAFAPNQVVGDDIRYLGLRTERIIGHLPLGLSGDMRLGFALEAAKVGMRYSESKSDGLIDSAAIYLGGQTPFGPAYLGFGYSTSGVSNLFLFVGTP
;
A
#
# COMPACT_ATOMS: atom_id res chain seq x y z
N MET A 1 20.30 -7.35 -0.27
CA MET A 1 19.72 -8.67 -0.59
C MET A 1 19.63 -9.50 0.68
N ARG A 2 18.50 -10.16 0.90
CA ARG A 2 18.27 -11.07 2.03
C ARG A 2 17.69 -12.38 1.49
N LEU A 3 18.22 -13.51 1.96
CA LEU A 3 17.72 -14.85 1.68
C LEU A 3 17.64 -15.60 3.00
N GLY A 4 16.52 -16.26 3.28
CA GLY A 4 16.39 -17.03 4.50
C GLY A 4 15.15 -17.92 4.56
N TRP A 5 15.17 -18.83 5.51
CA TRP A 5 13.99 -19.62 5.89
C TRP A 5 13.10 -18.80 6.83
N VAL A 6 11.81 -18.75 6.54
CA VAL A 6 10.82 -18.05 7.36
C VAL A 6 9.80 -19.06 7.87
N GLN A 7 9.70 -19.18 9.19
CA GLN A 7 8.64 -19.93 9.85
C GLN A 7 7.53 -18.96 10.25
N ARG A 8 6.30 -19.19 9.78
CA ARG A 8 5.13 -18.41 10.22
C ARG A 8 4.22 -19.30 11.07
N ARG A 9 3.90 -18.83 12.27
CA ARG A 9 2.86 -19.41 13.12
C ARG A 9 1.76 -18.38 13.26
N ARG A 10 0.53 -18.73 12.88
CA ARG A 10 -0.63 -17.87 13.00
C ARG A 10 -1.75 -18.63 13.69
N ASN A 11 -2.21 -18.05 14.79
CA ASN A 11 -3.35 -18.54 15.54
C ASN A 11 -4.54 -17.66 15.15
N TYR A 12 -5.63 -18.31 14.75
CA TYR A 12 -6.91 -17.64 14.52
C TYR A 12 -7.84 -18.00 15.66
N ASP A 13 -8.36 -16.99 16.34
CA ASP A 13 -9.47 -17.13 17.26
C ASP A 13 -10.70 -16.52 16.57
N LEU A 14 -11.79 -17.28 16.48
CA LEU A 14 -12.99 -16.87 15.78
C LEU A 14 -13.90 -16.09 16.74
N ASP A 15 -13.94 -14.77 16.61
CA ASP A 15 -14.74 -13.92 17.50
C ASP A 15 -16.22 -13.78 17.04
N ILE A 16 -16.50 -13.80 15.72
CA ILE A 16 -17.86 -13.70 15.16
C ILE A 16 -18.02 -14.58 13.89
N GLY A 17 -18.92 -15.58 13.91
CA GLY A 17 -19.19 -16.49 12.79
C GLY A 17 -19.80 -17.84 13.22
N SER A 18 -20.22 -18.69 12.26
CA SER A 18 -20.76 -20.02 12.55
C SER A 18 -19.66 -20.98 13.06
N PRO A 19 -19.90 -21.81 14.11
CA PRO A 19 -18.89 -22.69 14.73
C PRO A 19 -18.36 -23.83 13.84
N SER A 20 -18.84 -23.95 12.60
CA SER A 20 -18.43 -25.01 11.66
C SER A 20 -17.08 -24.75 10.96
N SER A 21 -16.44 -23.59 11.21
CA SER A 21 -15.08 -23.33 10.76
C SER A 21 -14.08 -23.80 11.83
N PRO A 22 -13.21 -24.78 11.58
CA PRO A 22 -12.27 -25.27 12.59
C PRO A 22 -11.32 -24.15 13.02
N ASN A 23 -10.99 -24.12 14.32
CA ASN A 23 -9.87 -23.35 14.87
C ASN A 23 -8.58 -23.78 14.15
N ALA A 24 -8.27 -23.14 13.03
CA ALA A 24 -7.20 -23.54 12.15
C ALA A 24 -5.94 -22.74 12.51
N GLY A 25 -5.14 -23.26 13.45
CA GLY A 25 -3.75 -22.81 13.59
C GLY A 25 -2.99 -23.18 12.31
N ALA A 26 -2.55 -22.19 11.54
CA ALA A 26 -1.73 -22.41 10.35
C ALA A 26 -0.25 -22.18 10.73
N SER A 27 0.54 -23.25 10.73
CA SER A 27 1.99 -23.19 10.82
C SER A 27 2.57 -23.70 9.51
N PHE A 28 3.33 -22.86 8.82
CA PHE A 28 3.99 -23.23 7.58
C PHE A 28 5.37 -22.57 7.49
N GLY A 29 6.32 -23.32 6.93
CA GLY A 29 7.67 -22.84 6.62
C GLY A 29 7.84 -22.57 5.13
N GLY A 30 8.75 -21.67 4.78
CA GLY A 30 9.09 -21.43 3.38
C GLY A 30 10.36 -20.61 3.20
N TRP A 31 10.89 -20.66 1.99
CA TRP A 31 12.03 -19.85 1.58
C TRP A 31 11.55 -18.45 1.22
N LYS A 32 12.22 -17.43 1.73
CA LYS A 32 11.97 -16.03 1.36
C LYS A 32 13.25 -15.39 0.83
N THR A 33 13.13 -14.77 -0.34
CA THR A 33 14.13 -13.89 -0.93
C THR A 33 13.59 -12.47 -0.97
N SER A 34 14.42 -11.49 -0.62
CA SER A 34 14.06 -10.07 -0.68
C SER A 34 15.21 -9.20 -1.17
N LEU A 35 14.87 -8.26 -2.04
CA LEU A 35 15.75 -7.25 -2.61
C LEU A 35 15.16 -5.89 -2.30
N ASP A 36 15.94 -5.04 -1.64
CA ASP A 36 15.54 -3.71 -1.23
C ASP A 36 16.61 -2.73 -1.71
N PHE A 37 16.21 -1.79 -2.55
CA PHE A 37 17.04 -0.71 -3.06
C PHE A 37 16.32 0.62 -2.79
N ASP A 38 17.05 1.59 -2.24
CA ASP A 38 16.53 2.92 -1.98
C ASP A 38 17.61 3.94 -2.36
N GLN A 39 17.25 4.86 -3.26
CA GLN A 39 18.09 5.93 -3.79
C GLN A 39 17.37 7.28 -3.71
N PHE A 40 16.38 7.41 -2.81
CA PHE A 40 15.71 8.68 -2.59
C PHE A 40 16.63 9.70 -1.91
N ASP A 41 16.47 10.96 -2.29
CA ASP A 41 17.24 12.07 -1.72
C ASP A 41 16.90 12.34 -0.24
N ARG A 42 15.71 11.93 0.19
CA ARG A 42 15.17 12.15 1.54
C ARG A 42 14.26 10.99 1.94
N MET A 43 14.23 10.70 3.24
CA MET A 43 13.35 9.66 3.81
C MET A 43 11.85 10.05 3.76
N HIS A 44 11.55 11.35 3.88
CA HIS A 44 10.20 11.88 3.83
C HIS A 44 10.11 12.98 2.77
N PHE A 45 8.96 13.06 2.10
CA PHE A 45 8.73 14.00 0.99
C PHE A 45 9.84 13.95 -0.08
N PRO A 46 10.21 12.75 -0.58
CA PRO A 46 11.29 12.62 -1.56
C PRO A 46 11.00 13.49 -2.78
N THR A 47 12.04 14.15 -3.29
CA THR A 47 11.93 15.03 -4.45
C THR A 47 12.57 14.42 -5.68
N ARG A 48 13.54 13.52 -5.47
CA ARG A 48 14.28 12.86 -6.52
C ARG A 48 14.71 11.46 -6.09
N GLY A 49 14.77 10.54 -7.04
CA GLY A 49 15.29 9.20 -6.83
C GLY A 49 14.21 8.14 -7.01
N TRP A 50 14.54 6.93 -6.57
CA TRP A 50 13.66 5.78 -6.72
C TRP A 50 13.95 4.75 -5.62
N ALA A 51 12.97 3.89 -5.38
CA ALA A 51 13.13 2.71 -4.55
C ALA A 51 12.48 1.50 -5.21
N ALA A 52 13.05 0.33 -4.99
CA ALA A 52 12.50 -0.94 -5.44
C ALA A 52 12.60 -1.96 -4.31
N GLN A 53 11.46 -2.52 -3.94
CA GLN A 53 11.33 -3.60 -2.97
C GLN A 53 10.70 -4.79 -3.68
N LEU A 54 11.42 -5.88 -3.78
CA LEU A 54 10.98 -7.11 -4.43
C LEU A 54 11.10 -8.25 -3.43
N SER A 55 10.06 -9.07 -3.30
CA SER A 55 10.15 -10.29 -2.51
C SER A 55 9.44 -11.45 -3.14
N TYR A 56 10.04 -12.63 -2.96
CA TYR A 56 9.49 -13.90 -3.35
C TYR A 56 9.50 -14.84 -2.16
N PHE A 57 8.36 -15.44 -1.87
CA PHE A 57 8.19 -16.45 -0.84
C PHE A 57 7.69 -17.74 -1.49
N ASP A 58 8.26 -18.88 -1.13
CA ASP A 58 7.81 -20.19 -1.59
C ASP A 58 7.68 -21.13 -0.40
N SER A 59 6.51 -21.74 -0.25
CA SER A 59 6.27 -22.77 0.75
C SER A 59 5.87 -24.08 0.06
N PRO A 60 6.79 -25.05 -0.03
CA PRO A 60 6.48 -26.37 -0.56
C PRO A 60 5.43 -27.12 0.26
N GLU A 61 5.41 -26.92 1.58
CA GLU A 61 4.51 -27.63 2.52
C GLU A 61 3.03 -27.35 2.27
N VAL A 62 2.67 -26.08 2.04
CA VAL A 62 1.29 -25.64 1.76
C VAL A 62 1.04 -25.39 0.27
N GLY A 63 2.06 -25.61 -0.58
CA GLY A 63 1.89 -25.64 -2.03
C GLY A 63 1.62 -24.28 -2.70
N TYR A 64 2.00 -23.17 -2.07
CA TYR A 64 1.84 -21.83 -2.67
C TYR A 64 3.14 -21.02 -2.65
N SER A 65 3.20 -20.03 -3.53
CA SER A 65 4.24 -19.01 -3.55
C SER A 65 3.62 -17.62 -3.60
N LYS A 66 4.36 -16.62 -3.14
CA LYS A 66 3.94 -15.22 -3.15
C LYS A 66 5.03 -14.36 -3.77
N ALA A 67 4.65 -13.56 -4.76
CA ALA A 67 5.49 -12.52 -5.32
C ALA A 67 4.94 -11.15 -4.93
N GLU A 68 5.81 -10.27 -4.45
CA GLU A 68 5.49 -8.90 -4.11
C GLU A 68 6.50 -7.96 -4.76
N ALA A 69 6.02 -6.87 -5.32
CA ALA A 69 6.85 -5.79 -5.84
C ALA A 69 6.28 -4.44 -5.39
N ASN A 70 7.14 -3.52 -4.95
CA ASN A 70 6.79 -2.14 -4.67
C ASN A 70 7.89 -1.25 -5.28
N LEU A 71 7.54 -0.57 -6.35
CA LEU A 71 8.42 0.32 -7.10
C LEU A 71 7.94 1.75 -6.90
N GLN A 72 8.85 2.64 -6.56
CA GLN A 72 8.56 4.03 -6.29
C GLN A 72 9.58 4.90 -7.02
N GLY A 73 9.12 6.03 -7.56
CA GLY A 73 9.99 7.00 -8.22
C GLY A 73 9.49 8.41 -7.94
N ALA A 74 10.42 9.34 -7.77
CA ALA A 74 10.14 10.75 -7.58
C ALA A 74 11.06 11.60 -8.46
N PHE A 75 10.52 12.68 -9.01
CA PHE A 75 11.31 13.71 -9.67
C PHE A 75 10.66 15.08 -9.51
N ALA A 76 11.50 16.11 -9.39
CA ALA A 76 11.06 17.49 -9.25
C ALA A 76 11.30 18.26 -10.56
N LEU A 77 10.32 19.03 -10.98
CA LEU A 77 10.40 19.93 -12.14
C LEU A 77 9.70 21.25 -11.82
N GLY A 78 10.44 22.37 -11.91
CA GLY A 78 9.86 23.72 -11.77
C GLY A 78 9.16 24.00 -10.43
N GLY A 79 9.61 23.40 -9.33
CA GLY A 79 9.00 23.54 -8.00
C GLY A 79 7.79 22.63 -7.74
N THR A 80 7.48 21.72 -8.67
CA THR A 80 6.48 20.65 -8.51
C THR A 80 7.20 19.31 -8.44
N VAL A 81 6.78 18.44 -7.53
CA VAL A 81 7.31 17.08 -7.38
C VAL A 81 6.29 16.07 -7.87
N PHE A 82 6.71 15.23 -8.80
CA PHE A 82 5.94 14.12 -9.32
C PHE A 82 6.42 12.83 -8.66
N ASN A 83 5.49 12.01 -8.22
CA ASN A 83 5.75 10.70 -7.65
C ASN A 83 4.92 9.67 -8.41
N ALA A 84 5.50 8.50 -8.64
CA ALA A 84 4.81 7.34 -9.15
C ALA A 84 5.10 6.15 -8.25
N ARG A 85 4.09 5.33 -7.99
CA ARG A 85 4.19 4.09 -7.23
C ARG A 85 3.48 2.99 -7.98
N PHE A 86 4.16 1.86 -8.14
CA PHE A 86 3.57 0.64 -8.63
C PHE A 86 3.71 -0.44 -7.56
N ARG A 87 2.62 -1.14 -7.26
CA ARG A 87 2.61 -2.25 -6.31
C ARG A 87 1.97 -3.47 -6.95
N TYR A 88 2.61 -4.62 -6.76
CA TYR A 88 2.12 -5.92 -7.16
C TYR A 88 2.13 -6.88 -5.98
N THR A 89 1.09 -7.69 -5.87
CA THR A 89 1.02 -8.83 -4.94
C THR A 89 0.26 -9.94 -5.65
N GLY A 90 0.86 -11.12 -5.76
CA GLY A 90 0.22 -12.23 -6.47
C GLY A 90 0.87 -13.58 -6.17
N SER A 91 0.22 -14.64 -6.65
CA SER A 91 0.68 -16.03 -6.49
C SER A 91 1.13 -16.59 -7.83
N PRO A 92 2.45 -16.72 -8.08
CA PRO A 92 2.95 -17.41 -9.27
C PRO A 92 2.64 -18.92 -9.30
N ARG A 93 2.41 -19.53 -8.13
CA ARG A 93 2.16 -20.96 -7.95
C ARG A 93 1.17 -21.17 -6.81
N GLY A 94 0.09 -21.91 -7.06
CA GLY A 94 -0.95 -22.17 -6.08
C GLY A 94 -1.90 -20.99 -5.87
N VAL A 95 -2.83 -21.12 -4.93
CA VAL A 95 -3.77 -20.05 -4.56
C VAL A 95 -3.28 -19.39 -3.28
N LEU A 96 -3.22 -18.06 -3.28
CA LEU A 96 -2.88 -17.30 -2.08
C LEU A 96 -3.98 -17.49 -1.03
N PRO A 97 -3.65 -17.99 0.17
CA PRO A 97 -4.63 -18.06 1.24
C PRO A 97 -5.04 -16.65 1.66
N PHE A 98 -6.30 -16.48 2.09
CA PHE A 98 -6.84 -15.18 2.50
C PHE A 98 -5.94 -14.43 3.51
N TYR A 99 -5.26 -15.16 4.40
CA TYR A 99 -4.38 -14.57 5.38
C TYR A 99 -3.07 -13.98 4.85
N ASP A 100 -2.65 -14.36 3.64
CA ASP A 100 -1.45 -13.83 2.99
C ASP A 100 -1.82 -13.01 1.74
N ALA A 101 -3.12 -12.74 1.54
CA ALA A 101 -3.65 -11.91 0.47
C ALA A 101 -3.10 -10.48 0.54
N GLY A 102 -3.20 -9.76 -0.57
CA GLY A 102 -2.92 -8.33 -0.63
C GLY A 102 -4.06 -7.51 -0.03
N TYR A 103 -3.71 -6.38 0.58
CA TYR A 103 -4.66 -5.43 1.15
C TYR A 103 -4.44 -4.04 0.55
N LEU A 104 -5.53 -3.41 0.13
CA LEU A 104 -5.63 -2.03 -0.30
C LEU A 104 -6.69 -1.28 0.54
N GLY A 105 -6.59 0.04 0.52
CA GLY A 105 -7.38 0.98 1.31
C GLY A 105 -6.50 1.84 2.23
N GLY A 106 -6.92 3.07 2.48
CA GLY A 106 -6.15 4.07 3.22
C GLY A 106 -5.33 5.01 2.34
N PHE A 107 -4.70 6.01 2.96
CA PHE A 107 -3.97 7.07 2.28
C PHE A 107 -2.86 6.52 1.37
N LEU A 108 -2.83 6.97 0.11
CA LEU A 108 -1.87 6.53 -0.92
C LEU A 108 -1.81 5.00 -1.13
N ASN A 109 -2.95 4.36 -0.94
CA ASN A 109 -3.17 2.94 -1.15
C ASN A 109 -4.63 2.66 -1.57
N LEU A 110 -5.22 3.52 -2.42
CA LEU A 110 -6.67 3.73 -2.64
C LEU A 110 -7.33 4.58 -1.55
N THR A 111 -7.00 5.87 -1.56
CA THR A 111 -7.29 6.86 -0.52
C THR A 111 -8.77 7.03 -0.20
N ALA A 112 -9.65 6.88 -1.19
CA ALA A 112 -11.10 6.95 -1.00
C ALA A 112 -11.68 5.76 -0.21
N PHE A 113 -10.94 4.67 -0.02
CA PHE A 113 -11.38 3.47 0.67
C PHE A 113 -10.84 3.42 2.10
N ALA A 114 -11.59 2.80 3.00
CA ALA A 114 -11.15 2.55 4.36
C ALA A 114 -9.96 1.58 4.38
N PRO A 115 -9.06 1.65 5.39
CA PRO A 115 -7.93 0.75 5.51
C PRO A 115 -8.33 -0.73 5.43
N ASN A 116 -7.62 -1.51 4.62
CA ASN A 116 -7.84 -2.94 4.39
C ASN A 116 -9.24 -3.31 3.86
N GLN A 117 -10.01 -2.35 3.33
CA GLN A 117 -11.34 -2.61 2.78
C GLN A 117 -11.30 -3.45 1.49
N VAL A 118 -10.19 -3.41 0.76
CA VAL A 118 -10.01 -4.12 -0.50
C VAL A 118 -9.01 -5.25 -0.30
N VAL A 119 -9.45 -6.50 -0.42
CA VAL A 119 -8.63 -7.70 -0.23
C VAL A 119 -8.66 -8.55 -1.49
N GLY A 120 -7.50 -9.03 -1.94
CA GLY A 120 -7.40 -9.87 -3.13
C GLY A 120 -6.12 -10.68 -3.22
N ASP A 121 -6.19 -11.72 -4.03
CA ASP A 121 -5.11 -12.68 -4.29
C ASP A 121 -4.14 -12.24 -5.40
N ASP A 122 -4.60 -11.48 -6.39
CA ASP A 122 -3.79 -10.72 -7.36
C ASP A 122 -4.15 -9.24 -7.27
N ILE A 123 -3.19 -8.41 -6.88
CA ILE A 123 -3.33 -6.96 -6.77
C ILE A 123 -2.29 -6.29 -7.65
N ARG A 124 -2.74 -5.42 -8.53
CA ARG A 124 -1.90 -4.52 -9.33
C ARG A 124 -2.37 -3.10 -9.09
N TYR A 125 -1.57 -2.34 -8.36
CA TYR A 125 -1.85 -0.95 -8.00
C TYR A 125 -0.88 -0.02 -8.70
N LEU A 126 -1.40 1.10 -9.19
CA LEU A 126 -0.65 2.23 -9.73
C LEU A 126 -1.16 3.51 -9.08
N GLY A 127 -0.24 4.27 -8.48
CA GLY A 127 -0.48 5.58 -7.91
C GLY A 127 0.39 6.63 -8.59
N LEU A 128 -0.21 7.73 -9.00
CA LEU A 128 0.46 8.91 -9.52
C LEU A 128 0.11 10.09 -8.62
N ARG A 129 1.11 10.87 -8.25
CA ARG A 129 0.95 11.95 -7.29
C ARG A 129 1.78 13.15 -7.70
N THR A 130 1.18 14.32 -7.64
CA THR A 130 1.84 15.59 -7.91
C THR A 130 1.72 16.50 -6.71
N GLU A 131 2.81 17.13 -6.31
CA GLU A 131 2.89 17.96 -5.12
C GLU A 131 3.52 19.31 -5.47
N ARG A 132 2.83 20.40 -5.19
CA ARG A 132 3.36 21.76 -5.31
C ARG A 132 3.76 22.26 -3.94
N ILE A 133 4.98 22.77 -3.82
CA ILE A 133 5.42 23.45 -2.59
C ILE A 133 4.73 24.82 -2.55
N ILE A 134 3.91 25.06 -1.52
CA ILE A 134 3.06 26.25 -1.40
C ILE A 134 3.53 27.24 -0.33
N GLY A 135 4.53 26.88 0.48
CA GLY A 135 5.17 27.80 1.43
C GLY A 135 5.78 27.09 2.64
N HIS A 136 6.29 27.88 3.58
CA HIS A 136 6.74 27.43 4.90
C HIS A 136 5.62 27.77 5.90
N LEU A 137 5.17 26.80 6.71
CA LEU A 137 4.11 27.03 7.69
C LEU A 137 4.60 27.99 8.80
N PRO A 138 3.89 29.09 9.10
CA PRO A 138 4.10 29.80 10.36
C PRO A 138 3.54 28.91 11.49
N LEU A 139 4.16 28.92 12.68
CA LEU A 139 3.79 28.17 13.91
C LEU A 139 4.70 26.98 14.31
N GLY A 140 6.03 27.12 14.21
CA GLY A 140 6.95 26.16 14.84
C GLY A 140 7.09 24.79 14.16
N LEU A 141 6.55 24.66 12.95
CA LEU A 141 6.67 23.49 12.09
C LEU A 141 7.83 23.74 11.11
N SER A 142 8.88 22.92 11.16
CA SER A 142 9.99 22.99 10.22
C SER A 142 9.66 22.19 8.96
N GLY A 143 9.63 22.84 7.79
CA GLY A 143 9.54 22.15 6.49
C GLY A 143 8.68 22.83 5.43
N ASP A 144 8.67 22.23 4.23
CA ASP A 144 7.86 22.63 3.09
C ASP A 144 6.41 22.17 3.26
N MET A 145 5.45 23.11 3.20
CA MET A 145 4.05 22.78 3.04
C MET A 145 3.76 22.50 1.56
N ARG A 146 3.02 21.43 1.30
CA ARG A 146 2.71 20.94 -0.04
C ARG A 146 1.21 20.77 -0.24
N LEU A 147 0.73 21.26 -1.36
CA LEU A 147 -0.57 20.87 -1.90
C LEU A 147 -0.35 19.71 -2.86
N GLY A 148 -0.97 18.58 -2.54
CA GLY A 148 -0.86 17.34 -3.29
C GLY A 148 -2.16 16.95 -3.97
N PHE A 149 -2.03 16.35 -5.14
CA PHE A 149 -3.09 15.65 -5.85
C PHE A 149 -2.61 14.24 -6.17
N ALA A 150 -3.45 13.24 -5.91
CA ALA A 150 -3.16 11.84 -6.16
C ALA A 150 -4.25 11.21 -7.02
N LEU A 151 -3.83 10.39 -7.97
CA LEU A 151 -4.65 9.50 -8.77
C LEU A 151 -4.16 8.08 -8.55
N GLU A 152 -5.07 7.19 -8.25
CA GLU A 152 -4.78 5.82 -7.88
C GLU A 152 -5.71 4.89 -8.65
N ALA A 153 -5.17 3.78 -9.11
CA ALA A 153 -5.94 2.73 -9.75
C ALA A 153 -5.41 1.37 -9.32
N ALA A 154 -6.31 0.42 -9.10
CA ALA A 154 -5.96 -0.94 -8.77
C ALA A 154 -6.83 -1.94 -9.53
N LYS A 155 -6.20 -2.94 -10.12
CA LYS A 155 -6.88 -4.16 -10.53
C LYS A 155 -6.74 -5.19 -9.42
N VAL A 156 -7.87 -5.74 -9.00
CA VAL A 156 -7.94 -6.79 -7.98
C VAL A 156 -8.53 -8.02 -8.66
N GLY A 157 -7.91 -9.18 -8.47
CA GLY A 157 -8.37 -10.48 -8.96
C GLY A 157 -9.63 -10.94 -8.22
N MET A 158 -9.61 -12.17 -7.70
CA MET A 158 -10.75 -12.70 -6.96
C MET A 158 -10.90 -11.93 -5.64
N ARG A 159 -11.88 -11.02 -5.59
CA ARG A 159 -12.24 -10.34 -4.34
C ARG A 159 -12.95 -11.33 -3.44
N TYR A 160 -12.49 -11.43 -2.20
CA TYR A 160 -13.18 -12.18 -1.15
C TYR A 160 -14.41 -11.42 -0.59
N SER A 161 -14.80 -10.27 -1.16
CA SER A 161 -16.00 -9.50 -0.78
C SER A 161 -17.07 -9.55 -1.88
N GLU A 162 -18.36 -9.51 -1.49
CA GLU A 162 -19.57 -9.84 -2.27
C GLU A 162 -19.79 -9.09 -3.60
N SER A 163 -19.00 -8.07 -3.92
CA SER A 163 -19.17 -7.35 -5.19
C SER A 163 -18.43 -8.04 -6.33
N LYS A 164 -19.16 -8.86 -7.09
CA LYS A 164 -18.84 -9.44 -8.42
C LYS A 164 -18.58 -8.36 -9.49
N SER A 165 -17.62 -7.48 -9.27
CA SER A 165 -17.07 -6.65 -10.33
C SER A 165 -15.60 -7.00 -10.47
N ASP A 166 -15.29 -7.77 -11.52
CA ASP A 166 -13.95 -7.86 -12.12
C ASP A 166 -13.57 -6.46 -12.62
N GLY A 167 -13.28 -5.57 -11.68
CA GLY A 167 -13.31 -4.14 -11.91
C GLY A 167 -12.00 -3.49 -11.52
N LEU A 168 -11.48 -2.66 -12.41
CA LEU A 168 -10.52 -1.62 -12.05
C LEU A 168 -11.17 -0.74 -10.96
N ILE A 169 -10.53 -0.60 -9.80
CA ILE A 169 -10.91 0.37 -8.76
C ILE A 169 -10.05 1.60 -8.99
N ASP A 170 -10.65 2.77 -8.92
CA ASP A 170 -9.93 4.04 -8.98
C ASP A 170 -10.16 4.88 -7.73
N SER A 171 -9.25 5.82 -7.48
CA SER A 171 -9.41 6.84 -6.46
C SER A 171 -8.65 8.10 -6.88
N ALA A 172 -9.24 9.25 -6.61
CA ALA A 172 -8.59 10.54 -6.70
C ALA A 172 -8.59 11.21 -5.33
N ALA A 173 -7.54 11.93 -4.97
CA ALA A 173 -7.46 12.65 -3.72
C ALA A 173 -6.77 14.00 -3.87
N ILE A 174 -7.21 14.97 -3.08
CA ILE A 174 -6.53 16.24 -2.87
C ILE A 174 -6.19 16.37 -1.39
N TYR A 175 -4.98 16.83 -1.08
CA TYR A 175 -4.51 16.90 0.30
C TYR A 175 -3.47 17.97 0.50
N LEU A 176 -3.36 18.42 1.75
CA LEU A 176 -2.25 19.24 2.24
C LEU A 176 -1.33 18.33 3.05
N GLY A 177 -0.03 18.41 2.77
CA GLY A 177 1.00 17.65 3.45
C GLY A 177 2.13 18.56 3.92
N GLY A 178 2.71 18.26 5.08
CA GLY A 178 3.85 19.00 5.59
C GLY A 178 4.62 18.24 6.66
N GLN A 179 5.82 18.69 6.96
CA GLN A 179 6.61 18.15 8.06
C GLN A 179 6.26 18.86 9.36
N THR A 180 5.98 18.06 10.40
CA THR A 180 5.71 18.54 11.77
C THR A 180 6.79 18.02 12.72
N PRO A 181 6.92 18.58 13.94
CA PRO A 181 7.82 18.06 14.98
C PRO A 181 7.61 16.58 15.31
N PHE A 182 6.41 16.04 15.05
CA PHE A 182 6.04 14.64 15.29
C PHE A 182 6.13 13.77 14.04
N GLY A 183 6.65 14.30 12.92
CA GLY A 183 6.78 13.61 11.64
C GLY A 183 5.89 14.21 10.53
N PRO A 184 5.82 13.56 9.36
CA PRO A 184 4.95 13.98 8.26
C PRO A 184 3.48 13.98 8.68
N ALA A 185 2.72 15.00 8.31
CA ALA A 185 1.27 15.05 8.51
C ALA A 185 0.58 15.37 7.19
N TYR A 186 -0.59 14.76 6.98
CA TYR A 186 -1.42 14.93 5.79
C TYR A 186 -2.88 15.07 6.20
N LEU A 187 -3.57 16.03 5.59
CA LEU A 187 -5.00 16.22 5.71
C LEU A 187 -5.58 16.34 4.31
N GLY A 188 -6.61 15.55 4.01
CA GLY A 188 -7.18 15.58 2.67
C GLY A 188 -8.49 14.85 2.52
N PHE A 189 -8.95 14.87 1.29
CA PHE A 189 -10.20 14.27 0.86
C PHE A 189 -9.95 13.39 -0.37
N GLY A 190 -10.45 12.16 -0.31
CA GLY A 190 -10.42 11.18 -1.39
C GLY A 190 -11.83 10.86 -1.90
N TYR A 191 -11.95 10.63 -3.19
CA TYR A 191 -13.16 10.22 -3.88
C TYR A 191 -12.86 9.10 -4.88
N SER A 192 -13.82 8.21 -5.13
CA SER A 192 -13.75 7.16 -6.14
C SER A 192 -14.97 7.24 -7.06
N THR A 193 -14.81 6.89 -8.34
CA THR A 193 -15.96 6.82 -9.26
C THR A 193 -17.02 5.80 -8.83
N SER A 194 -16.69 4.88 -7.93
CA SER A 194 -17.64 3.96 -7.31
C SER A 194 -18.57 4.63 -6.28
N GLY A 195 -18.48 5.95 -6.08
CA GLY A 195 -19.32 6.72 -5.18
C GLY A 195 -18.85 6.76 -3.72
N VAL A 196 -17.70 6.14 -3.42
CA VAL A 196 -17.10 6.16 -2.08
C VAL A 196 -16.23 7.42 -1.92
N SER A 197 -16.29 8.02 -0.73
CA SER A 197 -15.44 9.16 -0.37
C SER A 197 -14.90 8.99 1.04
N ASN A 198 -13.76 9.62 1.30
CA ASN A 198 -13.07 9.51 2.57
C ASN A 198 -12.38 10.83 2.92
N LEU A 199 -12.62 11.32 4.14
CA LEU A 199 -11.85 12.41 4.73
C LEU A 199 -10.81 11.79 5.65
N PHE A 200 -9.54 12.13 5.46
CA PHE A 200 -8.46 11.52 6.21
C PHE A 200 -7.55 12.56 6.84
N LEU A 201 -7.10 12.25 8.06
CA LEU A 201 -5.99 12.88 8.73
C LEU A 201 -4.97 11.79 9.04
N PHE A 202 -3.75 11.97 8.57
CA PHE A 202 -2.67 11.02 8.77
C PHE A 202 -1.47 11.74 9.39
N VAL A 203 -0.91 11.19 10.46
CA VAL A 203 0.29 11.71 11.11
C VAL A 203 1.27 10.56 11.33
N GLY A 204 2.48 10.68 10.76
CA GLY A 204 3.53 9.68 10.83
C GLY A 204 4.03 9.25 9.45
N THR A 205 4.48 8.00 9.34
CA THR A 205 4.95 7.39 8.09
C THR A 205 3.86 6.50 7.50
N PRO A 206 3.31 6.81 6.31
CA PRO A 206 2.34 5.94 5.65
C PRO A 206 2.98 4.68 5.06
#